data_AF-A0A958G6P7-F1
#
_entry.id   AF-A0A958G6P7-F1
#
_cell.length_a   1.000
_cell.length_b   1.000
_cell.length_c   1.000
_cell.angle_alpha   90.00
_cell.angle_beta   90.00
_cell.angle_gamma   90.00
#
_symmetry.space_group_name_H-M   'P 1'
#
loop_
_entity.id
_entity.type
_entity.pdbx_description
1 polymer ?
#
loop_
_entity_poly.entity_id
_entity_poly.type
_entity_poly.pdbx_seq_one_letter_code
_entity_poly.pdbx_strand_id
1 'polypeptide(L)' 'MDWSVLLILAAIVYLISPIDIIPEALLGPLGLADDAAVLAYLIKLLYDKLRK' A
#
# COMPACT_ATOMS: atom_id res chain seq x y z
N MET A 1 15.74 -13.28 -3.84
CA MET A 1 14.76 -12.20 -4.04
C MET A 1 14.90 -11.24 -2.87
N ASP A 2 15.14 -9.96 -3.14
CA ASP A 2 15.23 -8.93 -2.12
C ASP A 2 13.85 -8.73 -1.47
N TRP A 3 13.84 -8.55 -0.16
CA TRP A 3 12.61 -8.38 0.62
C TRP A 3 11.73 -7.22 0.10
N SER A 4 12.36 -6.17 -0.43
CA SER A 4 11.69 -5.04 -1.09
C SER A 4 10.83 -5.46 -2.28
N VAL A 5 11.25 -6.43 -3.10
CA VAL A 5 10.45 -6.90 -4.24
C VAL A 5 9.19 -7.61 -3.78
N LEU A 6 9.28 -8.43 -2.73
CA LEU A 6 8.11 -9.08 -2.14
C LEU A 6 7.11 -8.06 -1.60
N LEU A 7 7.59 -7.01 -0.92
CA LEU A 7 6.74 -5.94 -0.40
C LEU A 7 6.09 -5.10 -1.51
N ILE A 8 6.83 -4.81 -2.58
CA ILE A 8 6.28 -4.12 -3.76
C ILE A 8 5.15 -4.95 -4.38
N LEU A 9 5.37 -6.27 -4.57
CA LEU A 9 4.34 -7.16 -5.11
C LEU A 9 3.12 -7.23 -4.21
N ALA A 10 3.30 -7.34 -2.89
CA ALA A 10 2.20 -7.35 -1.93
C ALA A 10 1.39 -6.04 -1.97
N ALA A 11 2.06 -4.88 -2.04
CA ALA A 11 1.39 -3.59 -2.15
C ALA A 11 0.62 -3.44 -3.47
N ILE A 12 1.17 -3.94 -4.59
CA ILE A 12 0.46 -3.95 -5.88
C ILE A 12 -0.78 -4.85 -5.82
N VAL A 13 -0.67 -6.05 -5.24
CA VAL A 13 -1.82 -6.96 -5.04
C VAL A 13 -2.91 -6.28 -4.22
N TYR A 14 -2.54 -5.59 -3.13
CA TYR A 14 -3.47 -4.81 -2.34
C TYR A 14 -4.13 -3.70 -3.16
N LEU A 15 -3.39 -2.93 -3.97
CA LEU A 15 -4.00 -1.86 -4.79
C LEU A 15 -4.97 -2.37 -5.86
N ILE A 16 -4.81 -3.61 -6.33
CA ILE A 16 -5.74 -4.25 -7.28
C ILE A 16 -7.02 -4.70 -6.57
N SER A 17 -6.90 -5.14 -5.31
CA SER A 17 -8.00 -5.66 -4.51
C SER A 17 -7.81 -5.21 -3.06
N PRO A 18 -8.20 -3.96 -2.73
CA PRO A 18 -8.01 -3.43 -1.39
C PRO A 18 -8.82 -4.26 -0.41
N ILE A 19 -8.17 -4.65 0.68
CA ILE A 19 -8.83 -5.27 1.82
C ILE A 19 -9.13 -4.11 2.75
N ASP A 20 -10.41 -3.77 2.86
CA ASP A 20 -10.87 -2.70 3.74
C ASP A 20 -10.70 -3.14 5.21
N ILE A 21 -9.60 -2.69 5.82
CA ILE A 21 -9.29 -2.93 7.24
C ILE A 21 -10.00 -1.86 8.09
N ILE A 22 -10.13 -0.65 7.55
CA ILE A 22 -10.72 0.50 8.22
C ILE A 22 -12.06 0.81 7.55
N PRO A 23 -13.18 0.23 8.02
CA PRO A 23 -14.43 0.21 7.26
C PRO A 23 -14.92 1.60 6.83
N GLU A 24 -14.75 1.95 5.56
CA GLU A 24 -15.20 3.25 5.00
C GLU A 24 -16.71 3.41 5.09
N ALA A 25 -17.47 2.32 5.08
CA ALA A 25 -18.92 2.35 5.28
C ALA A 25 -19.32 2.89 6.68
N LEU A 26 -18.45 2.76 7.68
CA LEU A 26 -18.68 3.21 9.05
C LEU A 26 -17.97 4.53 9.36
N LEU A 27 -16.74 4.69 8.85
CA LEU A 27 -15.86 5.81 9.20
C LEU A 27 -15.82 6.90 8.12
N GLY A 28 -16.53 6.70 7.02
CA GLY A 28 -16.59 7.65 5.90
C GLY A 28 -15.21 7.82 5.27
N PRO A 29 -14.80 9.06 4.93
CA PRO A 29 -13.50 9.32 4.27
C PRO A 29 -12.27 8.87 5.06
N LEU A 30 -12.40 8.64 6.37
CA LEU A 30 -11.32 8.12 7.20
C LEU A 30 -11.01 6.64 6.90
N GLY A 31 -11.93 5.91 6.26
CA GLY A 31 -11.69 4.53 5.84
C GLY A 31 -10.56 4.40 4.84
N LEU A 32 -10.41 5.38 3.95
CA LEU A 32 -9.35 5.46 2.92
C LEU A 32 -7.91 5.58 3.48
N ALA A 33 -7.73 5.61 4.80
CA ALA A 33 -6.45 5.82 5.43
C ALA A 33 -5.50 4.63 5.22
N ASP A 34 -6.00 3.39 5.23
CA ASP A 34 -5.19 2.20 4.96
C ASP A 34 -4.74 2.13 3.49
N ASP A 35 -5.62 2.45 2.54
CA ASP A 35 -5.29 2.57 1.12
C ASP A 35 -4.20 3.60 0.86
N ALA A 36 -4.33 4.79 1.45
CA ALA A 36 -3.35 5.86 1.34
C ALA A 36 -1.99 5.46 1.94
N ALA A 37 -2.01 4.71 3.05
CA ALA A 37 -0.79 4.21 3.69
C ALA A 37 -0.07 3.18 2.80
N VAL A 38 -0.79 2.23 2.21
CA VAL A 38 -0.20 1.23 1.30
C VAL A 38 0.40 1.91 0.05
N LEU A 39 -0.31 2.88 -0.53
CA LEU A 39 0.19 3.64 -1.67
C LEU A 39 1.46 4.43 -1.34
N ALA A 40 1.46 5.15 -0.21
CA ALA A 40 2.63 5.91 0.25
C ALA A 40 3.83 4.99 0.50
N TYR A 41 3.59 3.81 1.08
CA TYR A 41 4.64 2.83 1.33
C TYR A 41 5.21 2.24 0.04
N LEU A 42 4.36 1.93 -0.95
CA LEU A 42 4.80 1.49 -2.28
C LEU A 42 5.72 2.53 -2.95
N ILE A 43 5.32 3.81 -2.92
CA ILE A 43 6.13 4.90 -3.48
C ILE A 43 7.50 4.97 -2.80
N LYS A 44 7.54 4.87 -1.47
CA LYS A 44 8.79 4.85 -0.70
C LYS A 44 9.69 3.68 -1.12
N LEU A 45 9.15 2.47 -1.22
CA LEU A 45 9.90 1.28 -1.61
C LEU A 45 10.50 1.42 -3.02
N LEU A 46 9.73 1.96 -3.96
CA LEU A 46 10.20 2.22 -5.31
C LEU A 46 11.30 3.28 -5.33
N TYR A 47 11.11 4.38 -4.61
CA TYR A 47 12.10 5.45 -4.51
C TYR A 47 13.44 4.95 -3.94
N ASP A 48 13.40 4.23 -2.82
CA ASP A 48 14.59 3.68 -2.18
C ASP A 48 15.30 2.66 -3.09
N LYS A 49 14.55 1.91 -3.90
CA LYS A 49 15.10 0.92 -4.82
C LYS A 49 15.71 1.53 -6.07
N LEU A 50 15.15 2.63 -6.58
CA LEU A 50 15.68 3.37 -7.74
C LEU A 50 16.90 4.22 -7.39
N ARG A 51 17.08 4.58 -6.12
CA ARG A 51 18.20 5.40 -5.64
C ARG A 51 19.40 4.56 -5.17
N LYS A 52 19.23 3.25 -5.01
CA LYS A 52 20.34 2.31 -4.83
C LYS A 52 21.04 2.04 -6.15
#